data_AF-A0A3L7NFZ1-F1
#
_entry.id   AF-A0A3L7NFZ1-F1
#
_cell.length_a   1.000
_cell.length_b   1.000
_cell.length_c   1.000
_cell.angle_alpha   90.00
_cell.angle_beta   90.00
_cell.angle_gamma   90.00
#
_symmetry.space_group_name_H-M   'P 1'
#
loop_
_entity.id
_entity.type
_entity.pdbx_description
1 polymer ?
#
loop_
_entity_poly.entity_id
_entity_poly.type
_entity_poly.pdbx_seq_one_letter_code
_entity_poly.pdbx_strand_id
1 'polypeptide(L)'
;MSSSRKNVTEQPANSSSSTRWIAGLLLLSLAASAFVAAAFIDGRPADNNVAKESATGNSDDATTETDIAASAFEPTIINPQAPPEPAPSGMVWIPGGEFSMGSNSESESICSLPGVTRDALPVHRVYVDGFWMDETEVTNAQFAKFVEATGYVTVAETKPTQEEFPTAPPENLVAGSTVFTPTSAPVALDNYFQWWNYVTGADWKHPMGPESDLTGRDNFPVVQIAYEDAVAYVTWAGKRLPTEAEWEFAARGGRAGDLYAWGNDLQPDGKFQANIYQGQFPVEGKDTGADGFQGIAPVKQFAANPFGLYDVGGNVWEWVSDWYRPDYYESLATAGGVAKNPAGPDTPLDPAEPTEKKRVHRGGSFLCTDLYCTRYMVGTRGKGEVRTASNHVGFRCVKPR
;
A
#
# COMPACT_ATOMS: atom_id res chain seq x y z
N MET A 1 -26.81 -45.35 -50.07
CA MET A 1 -27.60 -44.99 -48.88
C MET A 1 -26.74 -45.33 -47.67
N SER A 2 -25.89 -44.41 -47.21
CA SER A 2 -26.12 -43.49 -46.05
C SER A 2 -26.49 -44.29 -44.79
N SER A 3 -25.66 -44.39 -43.75
CA SER A 3 -25.37 -43.35 -42.76
C SER A 3 -24.23 -43.83 -41.83
N SER A 4 -23.07 -43.16 -41.81
CA SER A 4 -22.61 -42.21 -40.77
C SER A 4 -22.07 -42.85 -39.48
N ARG A 5 -20.73 -42.97 -39.40
CA ARG A 5 -19.97 -43.12 -38.14
C ARG A 5 -19.83 -41.74 -37.51
N LYS A 6 -20.30 -41.57 -36.27
CA LYS A 6 -19.98 -40.40 -35.45
C LYS A 6 -18.87 -40.75 -34.46
N ASN A 7 -17.81 -39.95 -34.52
CA ASN A 7 -16.73 -39.88 -33.54
C ASN A 7 -17.29 -39.45 -32.16
N VAL A 8 -16.85 -40.10 -31.10
CA VAL A 8 -16.95 -39.60 -29.73
C VAL A 8 -15.54 -39.21 -29.31
N THR A 9 -15.25 -37.91 -29.36
CA THR A 9 -14.12 -37.27 -28.69
C THR A 9 -14.51 -37.08 -27.23
N GLU A 10 -13.85 -37.79 -26.31
CA GLU A 10 -13.88 -37.50 -24.88
C GLU A 10 -13.19 -36.14 -24.63
N GLN A 11 -13.93 -35.20 -24.04
CA GLN A 11 -13.35 -33.98 -23.46
C GLN A 11 -12.73 -34.32 -22.10
N PRO A 12 -11.52 -33.84 -21.76
CA PRO A 12 -10.98 -34.03 -20.43
C PRO A 12 -11.74 -33.15 -19.42
N ALA A 13 -12.03 -33.76 -18.27
CA ALA A 13 -12.78 -33.17 -17.19
C ALA A 13 -12.04 -31.97 -16.57
N ASN A 14 -12.85 -30.96 -16.27
CA ASN A 14 -12.55 -29.65 -15.71
C ASN A 14 -11.72 -29.74 -14.41
N SER A 15 -10.46 -29.29 -14.43
CA SER A 15 -9.55 -29.24 -13.27
C SER A 15 -9.72 -27.96 -12.41
N SER A 16 -10.88 -27.31 -12.47
CA SER A 16 -11.09 -25.97 -11.90
C SER A 16 -11.42 -25.92 -10.41
N SER A 17 -11.63 -27.07 -9.76
CA SER A 17 -11.98 -27.12 -8.33
C SER A 17 -10.78 -27.23 -7.39
N SER A 18 -9.66 -27.81 -7.82
CA SER A 18 -8.46 -27.97 -6.99
C SER A 18 -7.61 -26.69 -6.92
N THR A 19 -7.63 -25.86 -7.96
CA THR A 19 -6.88 -24.58 -8.03
C THR A 19 -7.40 -23.53 -7.04
N ARG A 20 -8.69 -23.59 -6.68
CA ARG A 20 -9.35 -22.62 -5.78
C ARG A 20 -8.98 -22.75 -4.30
N TRP A 21 -8.51 -23.91 -3.86
CA TRP A 21 -8.09 -24.13 -2.47
C TRP A 21 -6.67 -23.61 -2.19
N ILE A 22 -5.83 -23.54 -3.24
CA ILE A 22 -4.41 -23.15 -3.17
C ILE A 22 -4.25 -21.64 -3.07
N ALA A 23 -5.12 -20.91 -3.79
CA ALA A 23 -5.38 -19.50 -3.59
C ALA A 23 -5.55 -19.19 -2.09
N GLY A 24 -6.29 -20.02 -1.35
CA GLY A 24 -6.50 -19.91 0.09
C GLY A 24 -5.22 -19.76 0.92
N LEU A 25 -4.20 -20.62 0.74
CA LEU A 25 -3.03 -20.69 1.63
C LEU A 25 -1.88 -19.75 1.25
N LEU A 26 -1.73 -19.38 -0.02
CA LEU A 26 -0.73 -18.40 -0.47
C LEU A 26 -1.28 -16.97 -0.49
N LEU A 27 -2.58 -16.78 -0.79
CA LEU A 27 -3.26 -15.50 -0.67
C LEU A 27 -3.82 -15.26 0.76
N LEU A 28 -3.71 -16.22 1.69
CA LEU A 28 -4.02 -15.99 3.11
C LEU A 28 -3.21 -14.78 3.62
N SER A 29 -1.94 -14.69 3.19
CA SER A 29 -1.03 -13.56 3.45
C SER A 29 -1.45 -12.18 2.90
N LEU A 30 -2.48 -12.12 2.02
CA LEU A 30 -3.04 -10.88 1.48
C LEU A 30 -4.18 -10.29 2.32
N ALA A 31 -4.49 -10.85 3.50
CA ALA A 31 -5.49 -10.26 4.40
C ALA A 31 -4.98 -8.99 5.11
N ALA A 32 -4.37 -8.09 4.35
CA ALA A 32 -3.68 -6.91 4.86
C ALA A 32 -4.41 -5.59 4.64
N SER A 33 -5.50 -5.54 3.87
CA SER A 33 -6.17 -4.26 3.59
C SER A 33 -7.70 -4.25 3.67
N ALA A 34 -8.38 -5.34 4.04
CA ALA A 34 -9.85 -5.37 4.08
C ALA A 34 -10.50 -6.22 5.20
N PHE A 35 -9.86 -6.37 6.37
CA PHE A 35 -10.48 -7.08 7.50
C PHE A 35 -10.57 -6.20 8.77
N VAL A 36 -11.76 -5.60 9.00
CA VAL A 36 -12.30 -5.32 10.34
C VAL A 36 -13.83 -5.43 10.28
N ALA A 37 -14.41 -6.01 11.35
CA ALA A 37 -15.81 -5.96 11.79
C ALA A 37 -16.71 -7.18 11.51
N ALA A 38 -16.67 -8.16 12.42
CA ALA A 38 -17.88 -8.84 12.92
C ALA A 38 -17.58 -9.66 14.20
N ALA A 39 -17.35 -9.02 15.34
CA ALA A 39 -17.39 -9.73 16.63
C ALA A 39 -17.54 -8.82 17.87
N PHE A 40 -18.33 -7.74 17.85
CA PHE A 40 -18.80 -7.10 19.09
C PHE A 40 -20.15 -6.43 18.84
N ILE A 41 -21.22 -7.23 18.90
CA ILE A 41 -22.56 -6.71 19.15
C ILE A 41 -22.93 -7.29 20.51
N ASP A 42 -22.83 -6.48 21.56
CA ASP A 42 -23.59 -6.72 22.77
C ASP A 42 -24.54 -5.53 23.00
N GLY A 43 -25.79 -5.89 23.25
CA GLY A 43 -26.95 -5.14 22.77
C GLY A 43 -27.35 -3.90 23.56
N ARG A 44 -28.10 -3.03 22.86
CA ARG A 44 -29.19 -2.18 23.38
C ARG A 44 -30.06 -1.69 22.21
N PRO A 45 -31.38 -1.60 22.36
CA PRO A 45 -32.32 -1.47 21.24
C PRO A 45 -32.39 -0.05 20.67
N ALA A 46 -32.65 0.01 19.36
CA ALA A 46 -32.92 1.22 18.60
C ALA A 46 -34.34 1.74 18.86
N ASP A 47 -34.47 3.00 19.26
CA ASP A 47 -35.72 3.75 19.18
C ASP A 47 -35.73 4.59 17.90
N ASN A 48 -36.68 4.24 17.04
CA ASN A 48 -37.05 4.98 15.85
C ASN A 48 -37.77 6.27 16.26
N ASN A 49 -37.35 7.42 15.71
CA ASN A 49 -38.32 8.45 15.30
C ASN A 49 -37.72 9.35 14.21
N VAL A 50 -38.29 9.20 13.02
CA VAL A 50 -38.14 10.09 11.88
C VAL A 50 -39.10 11.26 12.08
N ALA A 51 -38.58 12.48 12.09
CA ALA A 51 -39.38 13.67 11.84
C ALA A 51 -38.68 14.54 10.79
N LYS A 52 -39.32 14.62 9.62
CA LYS A 52 -39.07 15.64 8.60
C LYS A 52 -39.50 16.99 9.16
N GLU A 53 -38.66 18.01 9.03
CA GLU A 53 -39.15 19.36 8.87
C GLU A 53 -38.24 20.18 7.95
N SER A 54 -38.88 20.75 6.93
CA SER A 54 -38.34 21.66 5.96
C SER A 54 -38.58 23.09 6.42
N ALA A 55 -37.57 23.95 6.43
CA ALA A 55 -37.79 25.39 6.45
C ALA A 55 -36.69 26.17 5.71
N THR A 56 -37.18 27.15 4.98
CA THR A 56 -36.58 28.14 4.09
C THR A 56 -35.67 29.17 4.80
N GLY A 57 -34.64 29.63 4.07
CA GLY A 57 -34.47 31.06 3.78
C GLY A 57 -33.72 31.98 4.76
N ASN A 58 -32.52 32.35 4.32
CA ASN A 58 -31.89 33.69 4.34
C ASN A 58 -30.98 34.15 5.51
N SER A 59 -30.00 34.93 5.07
CA SER A 59 -28.77 35.48 5.66
C SER A 59 -28.92 36.34 6.92
N ASP A 60 -27.96 36.26 7.84
CA ASP A 60 -26.94 37.30 8.08
C ASP A 60 -26.06 36.97 9.30
N ASP A 61 -24.78 37.31 9.13
CA ASP A 61 -23.68 37.57 10.07
C ASP A 61 -23.89 37.31 11.58
N ALA A 62 -23.11 36.36 12.12
CA ALA A 62 -22.78 36.31 13.55
C ALA A 62 -21.44 35.57 13.74
N THR A 63 -20.35 36.35 13.81
CA THR A 63 -19.12 35.93 14.49
C THR A 63 -19.41 35.68 15.97
N THR A 64 -19.42 34.41 16.38
CA THR A 64 -19.21 34.05 17.78
C THR A 64 -18.37 32.79 17.85
N GLU A 65 -17.21 32.96 18.49
CA GLU A 65 -16.39 31.96 19.15
C GLU A 65 -17.20 30.73 19.55
N THR A 66 -16.97 29.64 18.82
CA THR A 66 -17.37 28.30 19.19
C THR A 66 -16.09 27.47 19.22
N ASP A 67 -15.77 26.96 20.40
CA ASP A 67 -14.74 25.98 20.74
C ASP A 67 -13.87 25.51 19.57
N ILE A 68 -12.65 26.04 19.48
CA ILE A 68 -11.57 25.34 18.78
C ILE A 68 -11.30 24.09 19.59
N ALA A 69 -12.01 23.00 19.30
CA ALA A 69 -11.48 21.67 19.52
C ALA A 69 -10.09 21.67 18.88
N ALA A 70 -9.04 21.55 19.69
CA ALA A 70 -7.68 21.55 19.18
C ALA A 70 -7.60 20.51 18.06
N SER A 71 -7.15 20.93 16.88
CA SER A 71 -6.86 20.01 15.78
C SER A 71 -6.03 18.86 16.34
N ALA A 72 -6.44 17.61 16.10
CA ALA A 72 -5.67 16.43 16.51
C ALA A 72 -4.22 16.47 15.99
N PHE A 73 -3.98 17.26 14.93
CA PHE A 73 -2.67 17.55 14.39
C PHE A 73 -2.13 18.88 14.92
N GLU A 74 -0.98 18.80 15.59
CA GLU A 74 -0.14 19.95 15.88
C GLU A 74 0.75 20.26 14.65
N PRO A 75 1.15 21.53 14.45
CA PRO A 75 2.01 21.91 13.32
C PRO A 75 3.32 21.11 13.26
N THR A 76 3.80 20.91 12.03
CA THR A 76 5.11 20.32 11.79
C THR A 76 6.20 21.36 12.08
N ILE A 77 7.15 21.00 12.95
CA ILE A 77 8.30 21.83 13.32
C ILE A 77 9.52 21.27 12.61
N ILE A 78 9.88 21.88 11.48
CA ILE A 78 11.05 21.48 10.69
C ILE A 78 12.34 21.86 11.44
N ASN A 79 13.27 20.92 11.50
CA ASN A 79 14.63 21.20 11.96
C ASN A 79 15.43 21.80 10.79
N PRO A 80 15.83 23.08 10.82
CA PRO A 80 16.41 23.77 9.67
C PRO A 80 17.88 23.38 9.39
N GLN A 81 18.29 22.15 9.74
CA GLN A 81 19.64 21.67 9.48
C GLN A 81 19.89 21.53 7.98
N ALA A 82 20.99 22.12 7.54
CA ALA A 82 21.49 21.95 6.19
C ALA A 82 21.97 20.51 5.97
N PRO A 83 21.89 19.99 4.74
CA PRO A 83 22.44 18.68 4.42
C PRO A 83 23.95 18.65 4.75
N PRO A 84 24.44 17.55 5.36
CA PRO A 84 25.83 17.42 5.80
C PRO A 84 26.82 17.30 4.64
N GLU A 85 26.35 16.78 3.51
CA GLU A 85 27.13 16.47 2.31
C GLU A 85 26.31 16.85 1.06
N PRO A 86 26.92 16.89 -0.14
CA PRO A 86 26.17 17.00 -1.39
C PRO A 86 25.16 15.85 -1.54
N ALA A 87 24.03 16.13 -2.18
CA ALA A 87 23.00 15.12 -2.41
C ALA A 87 23.55 13.91 -3.17
N PRO A 88 23.40 12.68 -2.64
CA PRO A 88 23.59 11.48 -3.42
C PRO A 88 22.71 11.53 -4.68
N SER A 89 23.19 10.92 -5.77
CA SER A 89 22.43 10.92 -7.03
C SER A 89 21.06 10.27 -6.83
N GLY A 90 20.00 11.00 -7.22
CA GLY A 90 18.62 10.54 -7.09
C GLY A 90 18.03 10.61 -5.68
N MET A 91 18.68 11.32 -4.75
CA MET A 91 18.17 11.52 -3.39
C MET A 91 17.95 13.00 -3.07
N VAL A 92 16.98 13.28 -2.21
CA VAL A 92 16.68 14.61 -1.66
C VAL A 92 16.94 14.63 -0.15
N TRP A 93 17.29 15.82 0.35
CA TRP A 93 17.49 16.03 1.79
C TRP A 93 16.15 16.23 2.48
N ILE A 94 15.88 15.37 3.47
CA ILE A 94 14.75 15.51 4.38
C ILE A 94 15.29 16.14 5.67
N PRO A 95 14.89 17.37 6.02
CA PRO A 95 15.50 18.14 7.11
C PRO A 95 15.30 17.55 8.52
N GLY A 96 14.36 16.61 8.66
CA GLY A 96 13.91 16.13 9.95
C GLY A 96 13.09 17.17 10.71
N GLY A 97 12.60 16.80 11.88
CA GLY A 97 11.73 17.65 12.68
C GLY A 97 10.67 16.87 13.44
N GLU A 98 9.81 17.62 14.11
CA GLU A 98 8.68 17.08 14.86
C GLU A 98 7.40 17.21 14.05
N PHE A 99 6.56 16.16 14.01
CA PHE A 99 5.29 16.16 13.31
C PHE A 99 4.24 15.30 14.01
N SER A 100 2.98 15.50 13.61
CA SER A 100 1.86 14.67 14.02
C SER A 100 1.69 13.53 13.02
N MET A 101 1.93 12.30 13.48
CA MET A 101 1.88 11.07 12.69
C MET A 101 0.53 10.36 12.85
N GLY A 102 0.03 9.79 11.75
CA GLY A 102 -1.21 9.02 11.68
C GLY A 102 -2.40 9.76 11.07
N SER A 103 -3.59 9.22 11.30
CA SER A 103 -4.85 9.74 10.76
C SER A 103 -5.83 9.98 11.91
N ASN A 104 -6.73 10.95 11.77
CA ASN A 104 -7.87 11.15 12.68
C ASN A 104 -9.20 10.66 12.07
N SER A 105 -9.15 9.96 10.94
CA SER A 105 -10.34 9.39 10.29
C SER A 105 -10.70 8.04 10.93
N GLU A 106 -11.69 8.05 11.83
CA GLU A 106 -12.21 6.85 12.51
C GLU A 106 -13.12 5.99 11.63
N SER A 107 -13.82 6.63 10.69
CA SER A 107 -14.65 5.96 9.69
C SER A 107 -14.42 6.62 8.35
N GLU A 108 -13.78 5.89 7.44
CA GLU A 108 -13.84 6.28 6.04
C GLU A 108 -15.22 5.94 5.50
N SER A 109 -16.14 6.91 5.60
CA SER A 109 -17.43 6.87 4.91
C SER A 109 -17.28 6.81 3.38
N ILE A 110 -16.06 6.92 2.84
CA ILE A 110 -15.73 6.80 1.42
C ILE A 110 -15.92 5.36 0.91
N CYS A 111 -15.54 4.32 1.67
CA CYS A 111 -15.61 2.92 1.18
C CYS A 111 -16.79 2.11 1.72
N SER A 112 -17.68 2.69 2.53
CA SER A 112 -18.71 1.93 3.29
C SER A 112 -18.16 0.78 4.15
N LEU A 113 -16.84 0.73 4.39
CA LEU A 113 -16.15 -0.26 5.21
C LEU A 113 -15.66 0.41 6.50
N PRO A 114 -16.34 0.21 7.65
CA PRO A 114 -15.92 0.80 8.90
C PRO A 114 -14.59 0.21 9.37
N GLY A 115 -13.66 1.07 9.77
CA GLY A 115 -12.50 0.69 10.57
C GLY A 115 -11.22 0.30 9.82
N VAL A 116 -11.16 0.45 8.49
CA VAL A 116 -9.97 0.13 7.70
C VAL A 116 -8.73 0.94 8.11
N THR A 117 -8.88 2.18 8.56
CA THR A 117 -7.77 3.05 9.00
C THR A 117 -7.53 3.07 10.50
N ARG A 118 -8.19 2.20 11.27
CA ARG A 118 -8.04 2.22 12.74
C ARG A 118 -6.62 1.92 13.20
N ASP A 119 -5.84 1.21 12.40
CA ASP A 119 -4.44 0.94 12.65
C ASP A 119 -3.51 2.16 12.50
N ALA A 120 -4.03 3.26 11.95
CA ALA A 120 -3.37 4.56 11.87
C ALA A 120 -3.84 5.56 12.94
N LEU A 121 -4.68 5.13 13.89
CA LEU A 121 -5.07 5.89 15.07
C LEU A 121 -4.26 5.46 16.31
N PRO A 122 -4.11 6.35 17.31
CA PRO A 122 -4.42 7.78 17.28
C PRO A 122 -3.28 8.59 16.62
N VAL A 123 -3.59 9.85 16.32
CA VAL A 123 -2.54 10.83 15.99
C VAL A 123 -1.62 11.02 17.19
N HIS A 124 -0.30 10.99 16.98
CA HIS A 124 0.70 11.12 18.03
C HIS A 124 1.93 11.91 17.55
N ARG A 125 2.74 12.42 18.48
CA ARG A 125 3.91 13.26 18.17
C ARG A 125 5.17 12.43 17.97
N VAL A 126 5.84 12.68 16.85
CA VAL A 126 7.06 11.99 16.47
C VAL A 126 8.10 13.02 16.05
N TYR A 127 9.35 12.79 16.42
CA TYR A 127 10.51 13.50 15.92
C TYR A 127 11.37 12.55 15.08
N VAL A 128 11.76 12.97 13.88
CA VAL A 128 12.73 12.26 13.04
C VAL A 128 13.96 13.14 12.79
N ASP A 129 15.14 12.54 12.81
CA ASP A 129 16.38 13.21 12.40
C ASP A 129 16.40 13.50 10.90
N GLY A 130 17.34 14.33 10.44
CA GLY A 130 17.53 14.60 9.03
C GLY A 130 18.22 13.44 8.30
N PHE A 131 17.75 13.11 7.10
CA PHE A 131 18.24 11.97 6.29
C PHE A 131 18.10 12.24 4.79
N TRP A 132 18.75 11.39 3.98
CA TRP A 132 18.56 11.37 2.52
C TRP A 132 17.50 10.36 2.14
N MET A 133 16.61 10.71 1.22
CA MET A 133 15.57 9.82 0.70
C MET A 133 15.56 9.83 -0.82
N ASP A 134 15.37 8.67 -1.44
CA ASP A 134 15.22 8.58 -2.89
C ASP A 134 14.02 9.43 -3.36
N GLU A 135 14.23 10.22 -4.42
CA GLU A 135 13.17 11.10 -4.96
C GLU A 135 12.00 10.31 -5.58
N THR A 136 12.25 9.08 -6.01
CA THR A 136 11.27 8.16 -6.61
C THR A 136 11.31 6.78 -5.96
N GLU A 137 10.37 5.89 -6.30
CA GLU A 137 10.57 4.46 -6.09
C GLU A 137 11.79 3.94 -6.87
N VAL A 138 12.33 2.79 -6.44
CA VAL A 138 13.41 2.11 -7.17
C VAL A 138 12.88 1.63 -8.51
N THR A 139 13.60 1.94 -9.59
CA THR A 139 13.17 1.57 -10.94
C THR A 139 13.65 0.19 -11.37
N ASN A 140 13.01 -0.40 -12.38
CA ASN A 140 13.47 -1.63 -13.03
C ASN A 140 14.93 -1.55 -13.48
N ALA A 141 15.35 -0.44 -14.07
CA ALA A 141 16.75 -0.25 -14.50
C ALA A 141 17.75 -0.20 -13.32
N GLN A 142 17.33 0.33 -12.17
CA GLN A 142 18.17 0.34 -10.98
C GLN A 142 18.26 -1.07 -10.36
N PHE A 143 17.13 -1.77 -10.25
CA PHE A 143 17.09 -3.14 -9.74
C PHE A 143 17.84 -4.13 -10.65
N ALA A 144 17.75 -3.96 -11.97
CA ALA A 144 18.50 -4.78 -12.93
C ALA A 144 20.02 -4.67 -12.72
N LYS A 145 20.55 -3.48 -12.40
CA LYS A 145 21.98 -3.30 -12.06
C LYS A 145 22.37 -4.05 -10.80
N PHE A 146 21.50 -4.09 -9.79
CA PHE A 146 21.71 -4.88 -8.58
C PHE A 146 21.79 -6.37 -8.91
N VAL A 147 20.82 -6.88 -9.66
CA VAL A 147 20.79 -8.30 -10.06
C VAL A 147 21.99 -8.67 -10.93
N GLU A 148 22.36 -7.82 -11.90
CA GLU A 148 23.56 -8.03 -12.74
C GLU A 148 24.85 -8.07 -11.90
N ALA A 149 24.99 -7.17 -10.92
CA ALA A 149 26.18 -7.08 -10.10
C ALA A 149 26.33 -8.22 -9.08
N THR A 150 25.23 -8.82 -8.63
CA THR A 150 25.21 -9.76 -7.50
C THR A 150 24.81 -11.18 -7.88
N GLY A 151 24.15 -11.37 -9.02
CA GLY A 151 23.49 -12.63 -9.37
C GLY A 151 22.29 -12.95 -8.46
N TYR A 152 21.70 -11.94 -7.80
CA TYR A 152 20.58 -12.13 -6.88
C TYR A 152 19.36 -12.74 -7.58
N VAL A 153 18.71 -13.68 -6.88
CA VAL A 153 17.46 -14.34 -7.29
C VAL A 153 16.41 -13.96 -6.27
N THR A 154 15.29 -13.37 -6.71
CA THR A 154 14.27 -12.89 -5.77
C THR A 154 13.50 -14.02 -5.11
N VAL A 155 12.77 -13.69 -4.05
CA VAL A 155 11.83 -14.63 -3.42
C VAL A 155 10.82 -15.16 -4.44
N ALA A 156 10.29 -14.30 -5.31
CA ALA A 156 9.34 -14.69 -6.36
C ALA A 156 9.94 -15.64 -7.41
N GLU A 157 11.24 -15.53 -7.69
CA GLU A 157 11.99 -16.43 -8.59
C GLU A 157 12.33 -17.79 -7.92
N THR A 158 12.17 -17.90 -6.60
CA THR A 158 12.59 -19.08 -5.81
C THR A 158 11.42 -20.02 -5.55
N LYS A 159 11.63 -21.32 -5.79
CA LYS A 159 10.64 -22.36 -5.48
C LYS A 159 10.44 -22.47 -3.95
N PRO A 160 9.22 -22.32 -3.43
CA PRO A 160 8.95 -22.55 -2.02
C PRO A 160 9.26 -23.99 -1.59
N THR A 161 9.64 -24.17 -0.33
CA THR A 161 9.94 -25.47 0.27
C THR A 161 8.75 -26.04 1.03
N GLN A 162 8.75 -27.37 1.23
CA GLN A 162 7.74 -28.03 2.07
C GLN A 162 7.87 -27.62 3.54
N GLU A 163 9.06 -27.21 3.98
CA GLU A 163 9.30 -26.73 5.35
C GLU A 163 8.63 -25.36 5.57
N GLU A 164 8.68 -24.48 4.58
CA GLU A 164 7.98 -23.19 4.60
C GLU A 164 6.46 -23.37 4.53
N PHE A 165 5.98 -24.34 3.74
CA PHE A 165 4.54 -24.61 3.58
C PHE A 165 4.20 -26.08 3.84
N PRO A 166 4.16 -26.53 5.11
CA PRO A 166 3.97 -27.94 5.46
C PRO A 166 2.65 -28.54 4.99
N THR A 167 1.62 -27.71 4.80
CA THR A 167 0.27 -28.12 4.39
C THR A 167 0.04 -28.01 2.89
N ALA A 168 0.96 -27.39 2.14
CA ALA A 168 0.81 -27.23 0.70
C ALA A 168 1.18 -28.54 -0.02
N PRO A 169 0.37 -28.98 -1.00
CA PRO A 169 0.74 -30.08 -1.88
C PRO A 169 2.03 -29.76 -2.67
N PRO A 170 2.97 -30.72 -2.83
CA PRO A 170 4.26 -30.47 -3.48
C PRO A 170 4.17 -29.90 -4.90
N GLU A 171 3.13 -30.24 -5.65
CA GLU A 171 2.84 -29.73 -6.99
C GLU A 171 2.50 -28.23 -7.02
N ASN A 172 2.13 -27.64 -5.88
CA ASN A 172 1.77 -26.24 -5.75
C ASN A 172 2.93 -25.39 -5.23
N LEU A 173 4.02 -26.02 -4.81
CA LEU A 173 5.27 -25.34 -4.46
C LEU A 173 5.99 -24.94 -5.74
N VAL A 174 5.57 -23.86 -6.37
CA VAL A 174 6.14 -23.34 -7.61
C VAL A 174 6.58 -21.90 -7.41
N ALA A 175 7.65 -21.48 -8.10
CA ALA A 175 8.06 -20.09 -8.12
C ALA A 175 6.99 -19.23 -8.80
N GLY A 176 6.80 -18.01 -8.33
CA GLY A 176 5.74 -17.12 -8.75
C GLY A 176 5.35 -16.14 -7.66
N SER A 177 4.33 -15.35 -7.96
CA SER A 177 3.90 -14.28 -7.08
C SER A 177 2.42 -13.97 -7.26
N THR A 178 1.93 -13.06 -6.43
CA THR A 178 0.55 -12.61 -6.49
C THR A 178 0.38 -11.56 -7.59
N VAL A 179 -0.59 -11.74 -8.48
CA VAL A 179 -0.87 -10.81 -9.59
C VAL A 179 -2.34 -10.41 -9.56
N PHE A 180 -2.58 -9.09 -9.65
CA PHE A 180 -3.93 -8.57 -9.85
C PHE A 180 -4.46 -9.02 -11.20
N THR A 181 -5.59 -9.71 -11.18
CA THR A 181 -6.28 -10.21 -12.35
C THR A 181 -7.70 -9.64 -12.31
N PRO A 182 -8.06 -8.72 -13.22
CA PRO A 182 -9.37 -8.10 -13.19
C PRO A 182 -10.50 -9.12 -13.40
N THR A 183 -11.68 -8.82 -12.87
CA THR A 183 -12.86 -9.69 -13.02
C THR A 183 -13.61 -9.35 -14.31
N SER A 184 -14.27 -10.36 -14.91
CA SER A 184 -15.07 -10.14 -16.13
C SER A 184 -16.39 -9.38 -15.86
N ALA A 185 -16.78 -9.23 -14.60
CA ALA A 185 -18.02 -8.58 -14.16
C ALA A 185 -17.86 -8.03 -12.73
N PRO A 186 -18.75 -7.13 -12.27
CA PRO A 186 -18.74 -6.66 -10.89
C PRO A 186 -18.87 -7.80 -9.88
N VAL A 187 -18.09 -7.73 -8.80
CA VAL A 187 -18.08 -8.70 -7.70
C VAL A 187 -18.22 -7.99 -6.37
N ALA A 188 -18.56 -8.74 -5.31
CA ALA A 188 -18.53 -8.21 -3.95
C ALA A 188 -17.08 -7.90 -3.54
N LEU A 189 -16.88 -6.72 -2.94
CA LEU A 189 -15.55 -6.20 -2.61
C LEU A 189 -14.99 -6.75 -1.28
N ASP A 190 -15.71 -7.63 -0.61
CA ASP A 190 -15.29 -8.31 0.63
C ASP A 190 -14.48 -9.60 0.37
N ASN A 191 -14.36 -10.03 -0.88
CA ASN A 191 -13.66 -11.26 -1.26
C ASN A 191 -12.56 -11.02 -2.30
N TYR A 192 -11.37 -10.67 -1.82
CA TYR A 192 -10.21 -10.32 -2.66
C TYR A 192 -9.66 -11.49 -3.48
N PHE A 193 -9.97 -12.74 -3.14
CA PHE A 193 -9.65 -13.92 -3.95
C PHE A 193 -10.32 -13.91 -5.33
N GLN A 194 -11.26 -13.00 -5.58
CA GLN A 194 -11.90 -12.85 -6.90
C GLN A 194 -11.00 -12.13 -7.91
N TRP A 195 -10.05 -11.28 -7.47
CA TRP A 195 -9.19 -10.48 -8.36
C TRP A 195 -7.70 -10.58 -8.05
N TRP A 196 -7.30 -11.40 -7.09
CA TRP A 196 -5.90 -11.75 -6.84
C TRP A 196 -5.66 -13.22 -7.11
N ASN A 197 -4.66 -13.52 -7.95
CA ASN A 197 -4.26 -14.88 -8.28
C ASN A 197 -2.78 -15.07 -8.02
N TYR A 198 -2.40 -16.26 -7.58
CA TYR A 198 -1.00 -16.69 -7.61
C TYR A 198 -0.64 -17.15 -9.01
N VAL A 199 0.35 -16.51 -9.63
CA VAL A 199 0.76 -16.77 -11.02
C VAL A 199 2.17 -17.36 -11.02
N THR A 200 2.28 -18.60 -11.51
CA THR A 200 3.57 -19.29 -11.67
C THR A 200 4.47 -18.51 -12.61
N GLY A 201 5.72 -18.26 -12.19
CA GLY A 201 6.71 -17.51 -12.95
C GLY A 201 6.38 -16.02 -13.12
N ALA A 202 5.47 -15.48 -12.29
CA ALA A 202 5.41 -14.03 -12.10
C ALA A 202 6.52 -13.61 -11.14
N ASP A 203 7.34 -12.67 -11.58
CA ASP A 203 8.48 -12.11 -10.85
C ASP A 203 8.78 -10.69 -11.36
N TRP A 204 9.88 -10.08 -10.88
CA TRP A 204 10.20 -8.70 -11.24
C TRP A 204 10.53 -8.51 -12.74
N LYS A 205 11.02 -9.54 -13.45
CA LYS A 205 11.26 -9.54 -14.90
C LYS A 205 9.99 -9.83 -15.69
N HIS A 206 9.08 -10.58 -15.08
CA HIS A 206 7.82 -11.05 -15.64
C HIS A 206 6.62 -10.63 -14.77
N PRO A 207 6.31 -9.32 -14.61
CA PRO A 207 5.40 -8.85 -13.55
C PRO A 207 3.95 -9.35 -13.63
N MET A 208 3.51 -9.78 -14.82
CA MET A 208 2.17 -10.32 -15.07
C MET A 208 2.17 -11.84 -15.34
N GLY A 209 3.31 -12.51 -15.14
CA GLY A 209 3.54 -13.92 -15.48
C GLY A 209 4.50 -14.12 -16.66
N PRO A 210 4.81 -15.39 -17.02
CA PRO A 210 5.97 -15.76 -17.85
C PRO A 210 6.03 -15.13 -19.25
N GLU A 211 4.87 -14.73 -19.79
CA GLU A 211 4.75 -14.12 -21.11
C GLU A 211 4.92 -12.60 -21.10
N SER A 212 4.97 -11.97 -19.92
CA SER A 212 5.22 -10.54 -19.77
C SER A 212 6.71 -10.23 -19.72
N ASP A 213 7.13 -9.02 -20.06
CA ASP A 213 8.52 -8.59 -19.96
C ASP A 213 8.63 -7.12 -19.50
N LEU A 214 9.87 -6.63 -19.44
CA LEU A 214 10.19 -5.25 -19.09
C LEU A 214 10.52 -4.38 -20.30
N THR A 215 10.15 -4.78 -21.52
CA THR A 215 10.49 -4.02 -22.74
C THR A 215 9.91 -2.61 -22.65
N GLY A 216 10.78 -1.60 -22.64
CA GLY A 216 10.39 -0.19 -22.52
C GLY A 216 9.96 0.24 -21.11
N ARG A 217 10.22 -0.57 -20.07
CA ARG A 217 9.78 -0.32 -18.69
C ARG A 217 10.91 0.03 -17.71
N ASP A 218 12.06 0.48 -18.22
CA ASP A 218 13.25 0.83 -17.44
C ASP A 218 13.00 1.85 -16.31
N ASN A 219 12.12 2.83 -16.57
CA ASN A 219 11.76 3.89 -15.63
C ASN A 219 10.47 3.61 -14.85
N PHE A 220 9.94 2.38 -14.89
CA PHE A 220 8.84 1.99 -14.03
C PHE A 220 9.38 1.52 -12.68
N PRO A 221 8.62 1.69 -11.59
CA PRO A 221 9.00 1.12 -10.32
C PRO A 221 9.11 -0.40 -10.45
N VAL A 222 10.13 -0.97 -9.82
CA VAL A 222 10.26 -2.42 -9.71
C VAL A 222 9.15 -2.95 -8.81
N VAL A 223 8.48 -4.01 -9.26
CA VAL A 223 7.40 -4.69 -8.52
C VAL A 223 7.72 -6.18 -8.39
N GLN A 224 6.81 -6.94 -7.78
CA GLN A 224 7.05 -8.35 -7.42
C GLN A 224 8.24 -8.51 -6.47
N ILE A 225 8.39 -7.54 -5.56
CA ILE A 225 9.47 -7.47 -4.58
C ILE A 225 8.94 -7.85 -3.21
N ALA A 226 9.49 -8.90 -2.62
CA ALA A 226 9.28 -9.23 -1.22
C ALA A 226 10.14 -8.34 -0.30
N TYR A 227 9.86 -8.32 1.00
CA TYR A 227 10.62 -7.50 1.94
C TYR A 227 12.12 -7.85 1.94
N GLU A 228 12.45 -9.15 1.88
CA GLU A 228 13.83 -9.63 1.83
C GLU A 228 14.59 -9.15 0.58
N ASP A 229 13.90 -9.06 -0.56
CA ASP A 229 14.47 -8.56 -1.82
C ASP A 229 14.81 -7.08 -1.72
N ALA A 230 13.91 -6.29 -1.12
CA ALA A 230 14.15 -4.87 -0.85
C ALA A 230 15.33 -4.68 0.11
N VAL A 231 15.42 -5.48 1.17
CA VAL A 231 16.54 -5.46 2.12
C VAL A 231 17.88 -5.82 1.45
N ALA A 232 17.89 -6.83 0.58
CA ALA A 232 19.08 -7.22 -0.17
C ALA A 232 19.57 -6.08 -1.08
N TYR A 233 18.64 -5.45 -1.81
CA TYR A 233 18.94 -4.30 -2.66
C TYR A 233 19.51 -3.12 -1.87
N VAL A 234 18.84 -2.68 -0.80
CA VAL A 234 19.29 -1.50 -0.05
C VAL A 234 20.65 -1.75 0.61
N THR A 235 20.92 -2.98 1.03
CA THR A 235 22.22 -3.39 1.58
C THR A 235 23.32 -3.27 0.52
N TRP A 236 23.09 -3.79 -0.69
CA TRP A 236 24.02 -3.65 -1.82
C TRP A 236 24.24 -2.19 -2.21
N ALA A 237 23.17 -1.37 -2.21
CA ALA A 237 23.23 0.04 -2.56
C ALA A 237 23.91 0.92 -1.50
N GLY A 238 24.28 0.37 -0.33
CA GLY A 238 24.80 1.14 0.80
C GLY A 238 23.76 2.10 1.40
N LYS A 239 22.50 1.68 1.38
CA LYS A 239 21.30 2.40 1.85
C LYS A 239 20.56 1.55 2.89
N ARG A 240 19.35 1.96 3.26
CA ARG A 240 18.40 1.17 4.06
C ARG A 240 16.96 1.48 3.62
N LEU A 241 15.99 0.69 4.09
CA LEU A 241 14.58 1.08 4.01
C LEU A 241 14.29 2.22 5.01
N PRO A 242 13.38 3.16 4.67
CA PRO A 242 12.90 4.15 5.62
C PRO A 242 12.20 3.49 6.80
N THR A 243 12.24 4.11 7.97
CA THR A 243 11.24 3.77 8.99
C THR A 243 9.86 4.26 8.54
N GLU A 244 8.81 3.70 9.14
CA GLU A 244 7.45 4.15 8.88
C GLU A 244 7.29 5.65 9.16
N ALA A 245 7.91 6.13 10.24
CA ALA A 245 7.88 7.53 10.63
C ALA A 245 8.67 8.43 9.68
N GLU A 246 9.85 7.99 9.23
CA GLU A 246 10.63 8.71 8.22
C GLU A 246 9.84 8.85 6.92
N TRP A 247 9.20 7.77 6.48
CA TRP A 247 8.39 7.77 5.26
C TRP A 247 7.22 8.75 5.37
N GLU A 248 6.45 8.71 6.46
CA GLU A 248 5.28 9.60 6.62
C GLU A 248 5.69 11.06 6.76
N PHE A 249 6.74 11.35 7.55
CA PHE A 249 7.26 12.70 7.69
C PHE A 249 7.65 13.28 6.33
N ALA A 250 8.37 12.49 5.53
CA ALA A 250 8.83 12.92 4.24
C ALA A 250 7.68 13.08 3.24
N ALA A 251 6.71 12.16 3.23
CA ALA A 251 5.53 12.20 2.38
C ALA A 251 4.62 13.42 2.68
N ARG A 252 4.51 13.82 3.95
CA ARG A 252 3.75 15.02 4.37
C ARG A 252 4.38 16.33 3.90
N GLY A 253 5.67 16.35 3.54
CA GLY A 253 6.30 17.54 2.95
C GLY A 253 6.22 18.80 3.82
N GLY A 254 6.31 18.65 5.14
CA GLY A 254 6.23 19.76 6.09
C GLY A 254 4.82 20.28 6.41
N ARG A 255 3.77 19.65 5.87
CA ARG A 255 2.37 19.97 6.21
C ARG A 255 1.89 19.11 7.38
N ALA A 256 0.85 19.57 8.08
CA ALA A 256 0.23 18.89 9.20
C ALA A 256 -1.26 18.69 8.92
N GLY A 257 -1.76 17.47 9.09
CA GLY A 257 -3.19 17.17 8.99
C GLY A 257 -3.76 17.01 7.58
N ASP A 258 -2.98 17.24 6.52
CA ASP A 258 -3.44 17.01 5.14
C ASP A 258 -3.76 15.53 4.89
N LEU A 259 -4.83 15.28 4.13
CA LEU A 259 -5.25 13.93 3.72
C LEU A 259 -4.28 13.30 2.72
N TYR A 260 -3.77 14.09 1.78
CA TYR A 260 -2.86 13.66 0.72
C TYR A 260 -1.53 14.41 0.80
N ALA A 261 -0.49 13.88 0.15
CA ALA A 261 0.82 14.55 0.07
C ALA A 261 0.76 15.90 -0.66
N TRP A 262 -0.28 16.15 -1.44
CA TRP A 262 -0.50 17.40 -2.20
C TRP A 262 -1.59 18.31 -1.61
N GLY A 263 -2.28 17.91 -0.54
CA GLY A 263 -3.32 18.73 0.09
C GLY A 263 -4.54 17.92 0.54
N ASN A 264 -5.69 18.58 0.62
CA ASN A 264 -6.96 17.98 1.08
C ASN A 264 -7.96 17.71 -0.05
N ASP A 265 -7.69 18.22 -1.25
CA ASP A 265 -8.47 17.91 -2.44
C ASP A 265 -7.80 16.76 -3.20
N LEU A 266 -8.56 15.72 -3.56
CA LEU A 266 -8.07 14.59 -4.35
C LEU A 266 -7.72 15.05 -5.77
N GLN A 267 -8.50 15.98 -6.32
CA GLN A 267 -8.37 16.48 -7.68
C GLN A 267 -8.31 18.01 -7.69
N PRO A 268 -7.22 18.61 -7.16
CA PRO A 268 -7.06 20.05 -7.25
C PRO A 268 -7.14 20.50 -8.72
N ASP A 269 -7.98 21.50 -8.97
CA ASP A 269 -8.32 22.00 -10.32
C ASP A 269 -8.85 20.91 -11.28
N GLY A 270 -9.49 19.87 -10.74
CA GLY A 270 -10.04 18.75 -11.51
C GLY A 270 -8.99 17.80 -12.07
N LYS A 271 -7.79 17.74 -11.47
CA LYS A 271 -6.68 16.88 -11.92
C LYS A 271 -6.16 15.98 -10.82
N PHE A 272 -6.05 14.70 -11.11
CA PHE A 272 -5.35 13.74 -10.25
C PHE A 272 -3.88 14.13 -10.05
N GLN A 273 -3.39 13.90 -8.84
CA GLN A 273 -2.01 14.14 -8.42
C GLN A 273 -1.27 12.83 -8.06
N ALA A 274 -1.87 11.69 -8.41
CA ALA A 274 -1.41 10.36 -8.07
C ALA A 274 -1.95 9.35 -9.09
N ASN A 275 -1.20 8.28 -9.32
CA ASN A 275 -1.67 7.12 -10.10
C ASN A 275 -2.48 6.19 -9.18
N ILE A 276 -3.80 6.16 -9.36
CA ILE A 276 -4.75 5.35 -8.58
C ILE A 276 -5.80 4.78 -9.52
N TYR A 277 -6.70 3.92 -9.04
CA TYR A 277 -7.74 3.34 -9.89
C TYR A 277 -8.94 4.28 -10.01
N GLN A 278 -9.40 4.55 -11.24
CA GLN A 278 -10.67 5.26 -11.48
C GLN A 278 -11.66 4.41 -12.27
N GLY A 279 -12.93 4.43 -11.86
CA GLY A 279 -14.01 3.72 -12.53
C GLY A 279 -14.54 2.56 -11.70
N GLN A 280 -14.86 1.43 -12.33
CA GLN A 280 -15.52 0.30 -11.64
C GLN A 280 -14.51 -0.80 -11.30
N PHE A 281 -13.90 -0.69 -10.12
CA PHE A 281 -13.01 -1.72 -9.60
C PHE A 281 -13.79 -3.02 -9.27
N PRO A 282 -13.24 -4.23 -9.46
CA PRO A 282 -11.99 -4.61 -10.15
C PRO A 282 -12.24 -5.07 -11.60
N VAL A 283 -13.23 -4.48 -12.29
CA VAL A 283 -13.75 -5.03 -13.55
C VAL A 283 -12.81 -4.72 -14.71
N GLU A 284 -12.57 -5.72 -15.56
CA GLU A 284 -11.71 -5.61 -16.74
C GLU A 284 -12.17 -4.47 -17.67
N GLY A 285 -11.21 -3.64 -18.08
CA GLY A 285 -11.46 -2.49 -18.95
C GLY A 285 -12.29 -1.38 -18.31
N LYS A 286 -12.44 -1.36 -16.97
CA LYS A 286 -13.15 -0.31 -16.24
C LYS A 286 -12.24 0.63 -15.46
N ASP A 287 -10.93 0.46 -15.56
CA ASP A 287 -9.99 1.52 -15.23
C ASP A 287 -10.04 2.58 -16.34
N THR A 288 -10.53 3.78 -16.00
CA THR A 288 -10.70 4.85 -16.98
C THR A 288 -9.39 5.54 -17.34
N GLY A 289 -8.33 5.39 -16.52
CA GLY A 289 -7.07 6.11 -16.67
C GLY A 289 -7.25 7.63 -16.70
N ALA A 290 -8.13 8.16 -15.84
CA ALA A 290 -8.42 9.59 -15.76
C ALA A 290 -7.23 10.38 -15.20
N ASP A 291 -6.31 9.72 -14.49
CA ASP A 291 -5.01 10.24 -14.07
C ASP A 291 -3.92 10.16 -15.18
N GLY A 292 -4.24 9.54 -16.32
CA GLY A 292 -3.34 9.34 -17.45
C GLY A 292 -2.81 7.90 -17.60
N PHE A 293 -3.07 7.00 -16.66
CA PHE A 293 -2.51 5.65 -16.65
C PHE A 293 -3.59 4.60 -16.40
N GLN A 294 -3.55 3.52 -17.18
CA GLN A 294 -4.30 2.30 -16.87
C GLN A 294 -3.32 1.30 -16.25
N GLY A 295 -3.39 1.15 -14.93
CA GLY A 295 -2.41 0.38 -14.17
C GLY A 295 -1.14 1.16 -13.80
N ILE A 296 -0.01 0.44 -13.71
CA ILE A 296 1.26 1.01 -13.24
C ILE A 296 1.80 2.12 -14.17
N ALA A 297 2.38 3.17 -13.60
CA ALA A 297 2.98 4.28 -14.32
C ALA A 297 4.51 4.27 -14.19
N PRO A 298 5.25 4.93 -15.10
CA PRO A 298 6.65 5.26 -14.83
C PRO A 298 6.77 6.08 -13.54
N VAL A 299 7.95 6.13 -12.94
CA VAL A 299 8.17 7.06 -11.82
C VAL A 299 8.16 8.51 -12.31
N LYS A 300 7.95 9.46 -11.39
CA LYS A 300 8.05 10.91 -11.59
C LYS A 300 7.00 11.49 -12.56
N GLN A 301 5.76 11.00 -12.50
CA GLN A 301 4.68 11.46 -13.41
C GLN A 301 3.86 12.60 -12.84
N PHE A 302 3.69 12.64 -11.51
CA PHE A 302 2.94 13.70 -10.84
C PHE A 302 3.88 14.75 -10.21
N ALA A 303 3.31 15.81 -9.66
CA ALA A 303 4.09 16.85 -9.01
C ALA A 303 4.79 16.32 -7.75
N ALA A 304 6.06 16.73 -7.56
CA ALA A 304 6.76 16.42 -6.32
C ALA A 304 6.08 17.14 -5.13
N ASN A 305 6.11 16.51 -3.96
CA ASN A 305 5.72 17.18 -2.73
C ASN A 305 6.75 18.28 -2.35
N PRO A 306 6.50 19.11 -1.32
CA PRO A 306 7.42 20.20 -0.95
C PRO A 306 8.85 19.78 -0.58
N PHE A 307 9.12 18.50 -0.31
CA PHE A 307 10.47 17.97 -0.08
C PHE A 307 11.11 17.37 -1.34
N GLY A 308 10.43 17.41 -2.48
CA GLY A 308 10.95 16.91 -3.76
C GLY A 308 10.72 15.41 -3.97
N LEU A 309 9.82 14.79 -3.21
CA LEU A 309 9.45 13.39 -3.41
C LEU A 309 8.31 13.24 -4.40
N TYR A 310 8.44 12.29 -5.31
CA TYR A 310 7.44 11.92 -6.30
C TYR A 310 6.68 10.66 -5.85
N ASP A 311 5.44 10.54 -6.34
CA ASP A 311 4.63 9.31 -6.28
C ASP A 311 4.46 8.71 -4.87
N VAL A 312 4.55 9.54 -3.83
CA VAL A 312 4.37 9.10 -2.42
C VAL A 312 2.90 8.75 -2.09
N GLY A 313 1.97 9.07 -2.98
CA GLY A 313 0.59 8.59 -2.92
C GLY A 313 0.24 7.93 -4.26
N GLY A 314 -0.14 6.65 -4.24
CA GLY A 314 -0.45 5.87 -5.43
C GLY A 314 0.77 5.19 -6.05
N ASN A 315 0.65 4.85 -7.34
CA ASN A 315 1.59 4.09 -8.15
C ASN A 315 1.91 2.69 -7.57
N VAL A 316 2.87 2.54 -6.66
CA VAL A 316 3.10 1.26 -5.97
C VAL A 316 3.17 1.44 -4.47
N TRP A 317 2.74 0.42 -3.74
CA TRP A 317 2.99 0.33 -2.31
C TRP A 317 4.49 0.28 -2.06
N GLU A 318 4.92 0.82 -0.92
CA GLU A 318 6.32 0.87 -0.57
C GLU A 318 6.61 0.17 0.74
N TRP A 319 7.56 -0.77 0.72
CA TRP A 319 8.11 -1.36 1.93
C TRP A 319 8.80 -0.31 2.80
N VAL A 320 8.51 -0.34 4.10
CA VAL A 320 9.27 0.36 5.14
C VAL A 320 9.84 -0.65 6.13
N SER A 321 10.78 -0.24 6.98
CA SER A 321 11.54 -1.16 7.83
C SER A 321 10.71 -1.82 8.94
N ASP A 322 9.59 -1.22 9.33
CA ASP A 322 8.91 -1.47 10.61
C ASP A 322 8.08 -2.76 10.59
N TRP A 323 8.07 -3.48 11.71
CA TRP A 323 7.09 -4.55 11.93
C TRP A 323 5.69 -3.96 12.04
N TYR A 324 4.70 -4.65 11.47
CA TYR A 324 3.31 -4.23 11.63
C TYR A 324 2.78 -4.67 13.00
N ARG A 325 2.19 -3.71 13.72
CA ARG A 325 1.18 -3.96 14.73
C ARG A 325 0.10 -2.87 14.70
N PRO A 326 -1.18 -3.24 14.90
CA PRO A 326 -2.27 -2.25 14.92
C PRO A 326 -2.28 -1.41 16.21
N ASP A 327 -1.65 -1.88 17.29
CA ASP A 327 -1.57 -1.20 18.60
C ASP A 327 -0.34 -0.30 18.76
N TYR A 328 0.55 -0.22 17.75
CA TYR A 328 1.83 0.49 17.90
C TYR A 328 1.63 2.00 18.11
N TYR A 329 0.76 2.64 17.33
CA TYR A 329 0.48 4.08 17.47
C TYR A 329 -0.14 4.40 18.84
N GLU A 330 -1.06 3.56 19.32
CA GLU A 330 -1.65 3.69 20.65
C GLU A 330 -0.58 3.56 21.75
N SER A 331 0.39 2.65 21.58
CA SER A 331 1.50 2.50 22.52
C SER A 331 2.39 3.74 22.60
N LEU A 332 2.69 4.38 21.46
CA LEU A 332 3.46 5.63 21.41
C LEU A 332 2.68 6.79 22.02
N ALA A 333 1.39 6.91 21.69
CA ALA A 333 0.52 7.94 22.25
C ALA A 333 0.37 7.81 23.77
N THR A 334 0.22 6.58 24.28
CA THR A 334 0.06 6.29 25.71
C THR A 334 1.35 6.57 26.49
N ALA A 335 2.51 6.29 25.89
CA ALA A 335 3.80 6.66 26.49
C ALA A 335 3.94 8.18 26.67
N GLY A 336 3.27 8.95 25.80
CA GLY A 336 3.21 10.42 25.86
C GLY A 336 4.49 11.09 25.37
N GLY A 337 4.40 12.41 25.17
CA GLY A 337 5.52 13.21 24.65
C GLY A 337 5.80 12.96 23.17
N VAL A 338 7.06 13.18 22.78
CA VAL A 338 7.52 13.09 21.38
C VAL A 338 8.38 11.84 21.21
N ALA A 339 7.89 10.86 20.46
CA ALA A 339 8.67 9.66 20.14
C ALA A 339 9.82 10.02 19.20
N LYS A 340 11.06 9.76 19.60
CA LYS A 340 12.25 10.14 18.81
C LYS A 340 12.73 8.96 17.98
N ASN A 341 12.75 9.14 16.65
CA ASN A 341 13.16 8.14 15.66
C ASN A 341 12.56 6.75 15.91
N PRO A 342 11.22 6.61 16.05
CA PRO A 342 10.61 5.30 16.25
C PRO A 342 10.94 4.38 15.06
N ALA A 343 11.30 3.14 15.36
CA ALA A 343 11.71 2.11 14.40
C ALA A 343 10.72 0.94 14.30
N GLY A 344 9.50 1.17 14.79
CA GLY A 344 8.47 0.15 14.89
C GLY A 344 8.52 -0.63 16.21
N PRO A 345 7.59 -1.59 16.39
CA PRO A 345 7.61 -2.52 17.51
C PRO A 345 8.67 -3.61 17.33
N ASP A 346 9.14 -4.21 18.43
CA ASP A 346 10.14 -5.28 18.39
C ASP A 346 9.61 -6.59 17.77
N THR A 347 8.30 -6.80 17.80
CA THR A 347 7.65 -8.02 17.29
C THR A 347 6.47 -7.69 16.37
N PRO A 348 6.22 -8.48 15.31
CA PRO A 348 5.01 -8.34 14.51
C PRO A 348 3.79 -8.90 15.25
N LEU A 349 2.61 -8.33 14.97
CA LEU A 349 1.32 -8.89 15.38
C LEU A 349 0.24 -8.41 14.41
N ASP A 350 -0.41 -9.36 13.73
CA ASP A 350 -1.67 -9.12 13.05
C ASP A 350 -2.75 -10.02 13.65
N PRO A 351 -3.75 -9.49 14.36
CA PRO A 351 -4.80 -10.30 14.98
C PRO A 351 -5.57 -11.19 14.00
N ALA A 352 -5.65 -10.80 12.71
CA ALA A 352 -6.31 -11.60 11.68
C ALA A 352 -5.47 -12.82 11.25
N GLU A 353 -4.15 -12.73 11.36
CA GLU A 353 -3.18 -13.76 10.95
C GLU A 353 -2.00 -13.80 11.92
N PRO A 354 -2.19 -14.27 13.16
CA PRO A 354 -1.22 -14.11 14.24
C PRO A 354 0.07 -14.92 14.06
N THR A 355 0.09 -15.89 13.14
CA THR A 355 1.28 -16.68 12.79
C THR A 355 2.14 -16.01 11.72
N GLU A 356 1.57 -15.10 10.95
CA GLU A 356 2.23 -14.49 9.80
C GLU A 356 2.97 -13.21 10.20
N LYS A 357 4.22 -13.10 9.74
CA LYS A 357 5.07 -11.95 10.05
C LYS A 357 4.85 -10.89 8.98
N LYS A 358 4.36 -9.73 9.40
CA LYS A 358 4.05 -8.64 8.48
C LYS A 358 4.89 -7.42 8.75
N ARG A 359 5.39 -6.81 7.67
CA ARG A 359 6.01 -5.47 7.68
C ARG A 359 4.99 -4.46 7.16
N VAL A 360 5.24 -3.20 7.47
CA VAL A 360 4.38 -2.10 7.06
C VAL A 360 4.59 -1.78 5.56
N HIS A 361 3.49 -1.43 4.89
CA HIS A 361 3.50 -0.78 3.58
C HIS A 361 2.98 0.64 3.69
N ARG A 362 3.46 1.56 2.85
CA ARG A 362 2.96 2.94 2.78
C ARG A 362 2.66 3.35 1.34
N GLY A 363 1.83 4.38 1.17
CA GLY A 363 1.61 5.06 -0.11
C GLY A 363 0.40 4.62 -0.95
N GLY A 364 -0.09 3.39 -0.79
CA GLY A 364 -1.13 2.87 -1.70
C GLY A 364 -0.56 2.49 -3.06
N SER A 365 -1.41 2.21 -4.05
CA SER A 365 -0.96 1.79 -5.39
C SER A 365 -1.94 2.23 -6.49
N PHE A 366 -1.61 1.97 -7.75
CA PHE A 366 -2.48 2.16 -8.91
C PHE A 366 -3.80 1.36 -8.84
N LEU A 367 -3.94 0.42 -7.90
CA LEU A 367 -5.18 -0.34 -7.66
C LEU A 367 -6.07 0.25 -6.56
N CYS A 368 -5.59 1.27 -5.85
CA CYS A 368 -6.35 1.90 -4.78
C CYS A 368 -7.46 2.80 -5.36
N THR A 369 -8.62 2.82 -4.71
CA THR A 369 -9.82 3.55 -5.15
C THR A 369 -10.63 3.97 -3.92
N ASP A 370 -11.37 5.06 -4.05
CA ASP A 370 -12.40 5.49 -3.13
C ASP A 370 -13.49 4.42 -2.86
N LEU A 371 -13.64 3.42 -3.72
CA LEU A 371 -14.63 2.35 -3.53
C LEU A 371 -14.20 1.25 -2.55
N TYR A 372 -12.90 0.98 -2.44
CA TYR A 372 -12.39 -0.25 -1.81
C TYR A 372 -11.16 -0.02 -0.92
N CYS A 373 -10.24 0.84 -1.34
CA CYS A 373 -8.95 1.00 -0.70
C CYS A 373 -8.42 2.41 -0.91
N THR A 374 -8.52 3.24 0.11
CA THR A 374 -8.12 4.67 0.14
C THR A 374 -6.73 4.89 0.70
N ARG A 375 -5.90 3.85 0.72
CA ARG A 375 -4.58 3.87 1.36
C ARG A 375 -3.53 4.74 0.63
N TYR A 376 -3.93 5.46 -0.41
CA TYR A 376 -3.18 6.58 -0.99
C TYR A 376 -3.20 7.85 -0.12
N MET A 377 -3.98 7.87 0.96
CA MET A 377 -3.93 8.93 1.97
C MET A 377 -2.69 8.82 2.84
N VAL A 378 -2.01 9.94 3.06
CA VAL A 378 -0.65 10.00 3.61
C VAL A 378 -0.55 9.44 5.04
N GLY A 379 -1.56 9.69 5.87
CA GLY A 379 -1.60 9.23 7.26
C GLY A 379 -2.03 7.77 7.42
N THR A 380 -2.41 7.09 6.34
CA THR A 380 -2.82 5.68 6.38
C THR A 380 -1.63 4.75 6.16
N ARG A 381 -1.81 3.47 6.49
CA ARG A 381 -0.77 2.45 6.43
C ARG A 381 -1.33 1.13 5.93
N GLY A 382 -0.55 0.36 5.20
CA GLY A 382 -0.83 -1.01 4.83
C GLY A 382 0.10 -1.97 5.54
N LYS A 383 0.00 -3.25 5.18
CA LYS A 383 0.90 -4.29 5.64
C LYS A 383 1.07 -5.34 4.54
N GLY A 384 2.09 -6.17 4.67
CA GLY A 384 2.32 -7.32 3.81
C GLY A 384 3.13 -8.37 4.55
N GLU A 385 2.85 -9.64 4.28
CA GLU A 385 3.70 -10.74 4.74
C GLU A 385 5.07 -10.62 4.05
N VAL A 386 6.15 -10.88 4.81
CA VAL A 386 7.52 -10.53 4.41
C VAL A 386 8.02 -11.22 3.15
N ARG A 387 7.43 -12.34 2.74
CA ARG A 387 7.80 -13.13 1.56
C ARG A 387 6.77 -13.00 0.43
N THR A 388 5.66 -12.31 0.65
CA THR A 388 4.65 -12.06 -0.38
C THR A 388 5.04 -10.90 -1.30
N ALA A 389 5.37 -11.25 -2.54
CA ALA A 389 5.53 -10.32 -3.65
C ALA A 389 4.21 -10.12 -4.41
N SER A 390 3.97 -8.91 -4.91
CA SER A 390 2.87 -8.65 -5.85
C SER A 390 3.16 -7.55 -6.88
N ASN A 391 2.34 -7.49 -7.94
CA ASN A 391 2.51 -6.56 -9.07
C ASN A 391 2.20 -5.08 -8.74
N HIS A 392 1.97 -4.75 -7.47
CA HIS A 392 1.72 -3.38 -7.02
C HIS A 392 2.57 -2.98 -5.79
N VAL A 393 3.57 -3.78 -5.39
CA VAL A 393 4.47 -3.48 -4.25
C VAL A 393 5.89 -3.32 -4.77
N GLY A 394 6.49 -2.17 -4.49
CA GLY A 394 7.90 -1.84 -4.66
C GLY A 394 8.47 -1.23 -3.37
N PHE A 395 9.45 -0.33 -3.51
CA PHE A 395 10.07 0.35 -2.38
C PHE A 395 10.90 1.56 -2.85
N ARG A 396 11.29 2.41 -1.89
CA ARG A 396 12.31 3.45 -2.05
C ARG A 396 13.30 3.40 -0.90
N CYS A 397 14.46 4.02 -1.07
CA CYS A 397 15.55 3.90 -0.09
C CYS A 397 15.79 5.21 0.67
N VAL A 398 16.44 5.07 1.81
CA VAL A 398 17.02 6.21 2.55
C VAL A 398 18.48 5.93 2.91
N LYS A 399 19.21 7.01 3.22
CA LYS A 399 20.56 6.95 3.77
C LYS A 399 20.65 7.88 4.98
N PRO A 400 21.26 7.44 6.10
CA PRO A 400 21.51 8.35 7.21
C PRO A 400 22.41 9.50 6.79
N ARG A 401 22.41 10.53 7.63
CA ARG A 401 23.36 11.64 7.59
C ARG A 401 24.81 11.19 7.54
#